data_AF-A0A819E0M4-F1
#
_entry.id   AF-A0A819E0M4-F1
#
_cell.length_a   1.000
_cell.length_b   1.000
_cell.length_c   1.000
_cell.angle_alpha   90.00
_cell.angle_beta   90.00
_cell.angle_gamma   90.00
#
_symmetry.space_group_name_H-M   'P 1'
#
loop_
_entity.id
_entity.type
_entity.pdbx_description
1 polymer ?
#
loop_
_entity_poly.entity_id
_entity_poly.type
_entity_poly.pdbx_seq_one_letter_code
_entity_poly.pdbx_strand_id
1 'polypeptide(L)' 'MFNLQCAHNNDKAVYLSGPKICYKRQIVYGEAAQFQFDTLRIEYAQLNTLAGG' A
#
# COMPACT_ATOMS: atom_id res chain seq x y z
N MET A 1 21.02 2.09 12.89
CA MET A 1 19.60 2.51 12.88
C MET A 1 19.59 3.93 12.31
N PHE A 2 19.17 4.09 11.05
CA PHE A 2 19.32 5.34 10.31
C PHE A 2 18.42 6.43 10.92
N ASN A 3 18.97 7.63 11.12
CA ASN A 3 18.33 8.79 11.73
C ASN A 3 17.29 9.43 10.77
N LEU A 4 16.34 8.62 10.32
CA LEU A 4 15.26 9.02 9.42
C LEU A 4 14.20 9.74 10.24
N GLN A 5 14.25 11.06 10.22
CA GLN A 5 13.15 11.88 10.73
C GLN A 5 12.04 11.90 9.68
N CYS A 6 10.93 11.22 9.96
CA CYS A 6 9.72 11.32 9.15
C CYS A 6 9.16 12.73 9.30
N ALA A 7 9.58 13.64 8.42
CA ALA A 7 8.88 14.89 8.20
C ALA A 7 7.42 14.54 7.92
N HIS A 8 6.51 15.18 8.66
CA HIS A 8 5.07 15.00 8.58
C HIS A 8 4.68 14.71 7.12
N ASN A 9 4.27 13.47 6.84
CA ASN A 9 4.08 12.98 5.48
C ASN A 9 3.12 13.98 4.83
N ASN A 10 3.60 14.83 3.91
CA ASN A 10 2.80 15.90 3.28
C ASN A 10 1.79 15.33 2.27
N ASP A 11 1.54 14.04 2.43
CA ASP A 11 0.70 13.20 1.64
C ASP A 11 -0.74 13.42 2.09
N LYS A 12 -1.32 14.48 1.54
CA LYS A 12 -2.74 14.81 1.68
C LYS A 12 -3.60 14.04 0.68
N ALA A 13 -3.04 13.04 0.00
CA ALA A 13 -3.79 12.25 -0.96
C ALA A 13 -4.84 11.43 -0.23
N VAL A 14 -6.09 11.55 -0.68
CA VAL A 14 -7.15 10.64 -0.26
C VAL A 14 -6.89 9.31 -0.96
N TYR A 15 -6.33 8.36 -0.23
CA TYR A 15 -6.09 7.04 -0.74
C TYR A 15 -7.37 6.23 -0.78
N LEU A 16 -7.61 5.58 -1.91
CA LEU A 16 -8.67 4.59 -2.03
C LEU A 16 -8.34 3.43 -1.10
N SER A 17 -9.16 3.29 -0.05
CA SER A 17 -9.13 2.15 0.85
C SER A 17 -9.94 0.99 0.27
N GLY A 18 -9.59 -0.22 0.70
CA GLY A 18 -10.28 -1.44 0.31
C GLY A 18 -9.55 -2.24 -0.78
N PRO A 19 -9.95 -3.51 -0.95
CA PRO A 19 -9.21 -4.47 -1.73
C PRO A 19 -9.27 -4.11 -3.21
N LYS A 20 -8.10 -3.95 -3.84
CA LYS A 20 -8.06 -3.78 -5.29
C LYS A 20 -8.53 -5.08 -5.96
N ILE A 21 -9.45 -4.95 -6.92
CA ILE A 21 -10.04 -6.08 -7.64
C ILE A 21 -8.96 -6.93 -8.35
N CYS A 22 -7.84 -6.33 -8.76
CA CYS A 22 -6.74 -7.05 -9.38
C CYS A 22 -6.17 -8.17 -8.50
N TYR A 23 -6.11 -7.96 -7.17
CA TYR A 23 -5.63 -8.97 -6.23
C TYR A 23 -6.57 -10.16 -6.05
N LYS A 24 -7.78 -10.14 -6.62
CA LYS A 24 -8.68 -11.32 -6.66
C LYS A 24 -8.30 -12.33 -7.75
N ARG A 25 -7.31 -12.02 -8.60
CA ARG A 25 -6.83 -12.91 -9.66
C ARG A 25 -5.75 -13.84 -9.13
N GLN A 26 -5.62 -15.03 -9.72
CA GLN A 26 -4.58 -16.00 -9.36
C GLN A 26 -3.16 -15.48 -9.62
N ILE A 27 -3.00 -14.63 -10.65
CA ILE A 27 -1.72 -14.00 -11.00
C ILE A 27 -1.99 -12.52 -11.24
N VAL A 28 -1.17 -11.67 -10.62
CA VAL A 28 -1.24 -10.22 -10.74
C VAL A 28 0.09 -9.72 -11.29
N TYR A 29 0.02 -9.03 -12.43
CA TYR A 29 1.17 -8.34 -13.02
C TYR A 29 1.08 -6.85 -12.71
N GLY A 30 2.23 -6.22 -12.49
CA GLY A 30 2.30 -4.80 -12.17
C GLY A 30 3.73 -4.36 -11.91
N GLU A 31 3.88 -3.08 -11.62
CA GLU A 31 5.17 -2.52 -11.25
C GLU A 31 5.56 -2.94 -9.83
N ALA A 32 6.82 -3.34 -9.64
CA ALA A 32 7.34 -3.77 -8.34
C ALA A 32 7.11 -2.72 -7.24
N ALA A 33 7.29 -1.44 -7.57
CA ALA A 33 7.08 -0.34 -6.63
C ALA A 33 5.62 -0.27 -6.13
N GLN A 34 4.63 -0.60 -6.97
CA GLN A 34 3.22 -0.58 -6.56
C GLN A 34 2.88 -1.69 -5.58
N PHE A 35 3.46 -2.88 -5.75
CA PHE A 35 3.28 -3.98 -4.79
C PHE A 35 3.90 -3.64 -3.44
N GLN A 36 5.13 -3.12 -3.44
CA GLN A 36 5.80 -2.67 -2.20
C GLN A 36 5.00 -1.58 -1.49
N PHE A 37 4.46 -0.62 -2.25
CA PHE A 37 3.64 0.45 -1.70
C PHE A 37 2.34 -0.09 -1.09
N ASP A 38 1.67 -1.04 -1.75
CA ASP A 38 0.46 -1.66 -1.21
C ASP A 38 0.72 -2.47 0.05
N THR A 39 1.88 -3.15 0.16
CA THR A 39 2.31 -3.82 1.41
C THR A 39 2.49 -2.82 2.54
N LEU A 40 3.23 -1.73 2.30
CA LEU A 40 3.45 -0.68 3.28
C LEU A 40 2.12 -0.03 3.72
N ARG A 41 1.19 0.18 2.80
CA ARG A 41 -0.15 0.71 3.10
C ARG A 41 -0.98 -0.21 3.99
N ILE A 42 -0.81 -1.51 3.90
CA ILE A 42 -1.53 -2.46 4.76
C ILE A 42 -0.94 -2.46 6.16
N GLU A 43 0.39 -2.57 6.25
CA GLU A 43 1.08 -2.69 7.53
C GLU A 43 0.97 -1.41 8.37
N TYR A 44 1.07 -0.24 7.75
CA TYR A 44 1.18 1.03 8.48
C TYR A 44 -0.07 1.91 8.40
N ALA A 45 -0.91 1.74 7.37
CA ALA A 45 -2.09 2.59 7.17
C ALA A 45 -3.42 1.81 7.24
N GLN A 46 -3.40 0.49 7.43
CA GLN A 46 -4.59 -0.38 7.54
C GLN A 46 -5.60 -0.17 6.41
N LEU A 47 -5.14 0.19 5.21
CA LEU A 47 -6.00 0.51 4.07
C LEU A 47 -6.59 -0.73 3.38
N ASN A 48 -6.22 -1.94 3.82
CA ASN A 48 -6.75 -3.22 3.33
C ASN A 48 -6.74 -3.36 1.80
N THR A 49 -5.65 -2.91 1.16
CA THR A 49 -5.54 -2.80 -0.31
C THR A 49 -5.33 -4.14 -1.02
N LEU A 50 -4.85 -5.17 -0.32
CA LEU A 50 -4.72 -6.54 -0.80
C LEU A 50 -6.06 -7.25 -0.61
N ALA A 51 -6.46 -8.08 -1.58
CA ALA A 51 -7.69 -8.86 -1.51
C ALA A 51 -7.51 -10.07 -0.58
N GLY A 52 -7.51 -9.82 0.73
CA GLY A 52 -7.48 -10.86 1.76
C GLY A 52 -6.84 -10.36 3.06
N GLY A 53 -7.68 -10.20 4.08
CA GLY A 53 -7.26 -10.39 5.48
C GLY A 53 -7.42 -11.86 5.85
#